data_AF-A0A9C9BUP5-F1
#
_entry.id   AF-A0A9C9BUP5-F1
#
_cell.length_a   1.000
_cell.length_b   1.000
_cell.length_c   1.000
_cell.angle_alpha   90.00
_cell.angle_beta   90.00
_cell.angle_gamma   90.00
#
_symmetry.space_group_name_H-M   'P 1'
#
loop_
_entity.id
_entity.type
_entity.pdbx_description
1 polymer ?
#
loop_
_entity_poly.entity_id
_entity_poly.type
_entity_poly.pdbx_seq_one_letter_code
_entity_poly.pdbx_strand_id
1 'polypeptide(L)'
;MKDILRHPMMILFIAVGVLLAGGLLITYEIIQLDWLSFMEVQPAYRPMEAPLPVPADSIPVDGPVFIEGLGSPDNPVEADETSLQRGQILYALNCAVCHGPGGKGDGPMAEHLQTPPEDLTGPAVTDSSDGTLFLVITNGVPGSMPALRENLTPRERWDLVNYLKSGNMTPPEVVSAALKGERTPMPTLVPATMPPPDLTGAAGPPRCRIGAIDLLGLWVGAGTPKDDPFPFTDADGKDCQATFAEDIRPLFTESNLWYSGAVACSTCHHSEVGTASANMDLSSYEGILAGSYRSDAASSGNDILGSGDWAQAILFEKLRTGQMPLGRPASIPIDDHGPIISAGTEVQKAP
;
A
#
# COMPACT_ATOMS: atom_id res chain seq x y z
N MET A 1 25.95 -78.19 6.36
CA MET A 1 24.82 -77.75 7.22
C MET A 1 24.70 -78.49 8.55
N LYS A 2 25.21 -79.72 8.73
CA LYS A 2 25.07 -80.46 10.00
C LYS A 2 26.00 -80.01 11.16
N ASP A 3 27.11 -79.31 10.87
CA ASP A 3 28.04 -78.85 11.92
C ASP A 3 27.68 -77.50 12.55
N ILE A 4 26.75 -76.75 11.96
CA ILE A 4 26.31 -75.45 12.49
C ILE A 4 25.40 -75.60 13.72
N LEU A 5 24.68 -76.73 13.86
CA LEU A 5 23.78 -76.98 14.98
C LEU A 5 24.45 -77.50 16.27
N ARG A 6 25.78 -77.72 16.28
CA ARG A 6 26.49 -78.24 17.46
C ARG A 6 27.01 -77.17 18.42
N HIS A 7 26.92 -75.89 18.06
CA HIS A 7 27.39 -74.79 18.91
C HIS A 7 26.22 -73.94 19.40
N PRO A 8 25.75 -74.12 20.66
CA PRO A 8 24.59 -73.41 21.19
C PRO A 8 24.76 -71.89 21.20
N MET A 9 26.00 -71.39 21.35
CA MET A 9 26.31 -69.96 21.21
C MET A 9 26.03 -69.43 19.80
N MET A 10 26.34 -70.18 18.75
CA MET A 10 26.14 -69.73 17.37
C MET A 10 24.64 -69.67 17.03
N ILE A 11 23.85 -70.61 17.54
CA ILE A 11 22.38 -70.59 17.41
C ILE A 11 21.80 -69.37 18.14
N LEU A 12 22.30 -69.05 19.34
CA LEU A 12 21.88 -67.87 20.09
C LEU A 12 22.19 -66.58 19.32
N PHE A 13 23.39 -66.44 18.75
CA PHE A 13 23.73 -65.25 17.94
C PHE A 13 22.87 -65.12 16.70
N ILE A 14 22.58 -66.22 16.00
CA ILE A 14 21.68 -66.19 14.84
C ILE A 14 20.27 -65.79 15.27
N ALA A 15 19.75 -66.34 16.37
CA ALA A 15 18.42 -66.00 16.87
C ALA A 15 18.31 -64.52 17.30
N VAL A 16 19.31 -64.00 18.02
CA VAL A 16 19.37 -62.58 18.41
C VAL A 16 19.52 -61.68 17.18
N GLY A 17 20.35 -62.07 16.22
CA GLY A 17 20.53 -61.33 14.97
C GLY A 17 19.24 -61.25 14.15
N VAL A 18 18.48 -62.34 14.06
CA VAL A 18 17.18 -62.37 13.38
C VAL A 18 16.15 -61.51 14.11
N LEU A 19 16.12 -61.54 15.45
CA LEU A 19 15.23 -60.68 16.25
C LEU A 19 15.57 -59.19 16.08
N LEU A 20 16.85 -58.83 16.08
CA LEU A 20 17.29 -57.46 15.83
C LEU A 20 16.95 -56.99 14.41
N ALA A 21 17.23 -57.81 13.39
CA ALA A 21 16.91 -57.49 12.01
C ALA A 21 15.40 -57.36 11.78
N GLY A 22 14.61 -58.25 12.38
CA GLY A 22 13.15 -58.17 12.36
C GLY A 22 12.62 -56.92 13.05
N GLY A 23 13.16 -56.57 14.22
CA GLY A 23 12.83 -55.32 14.91
C GLY A 23 13.14 -54.08 14.06
N LEU A 24 14.30 -54.07 13.41
CA LEU A 24 14.74 -52.95 12.57
C LEU A 24 13.86 -52.79 11.31
N LEU A 25 13.48 -53.90 10.68
CA LEU A 25 12.52 -53.92 9.57
C LEU A 25 11.12 -53.44 10.01
N ILE A 26 10.65 -53.87 11.18
CA ILE A 26 9.36 -53.41 11.74
C ILE A 26 9.40 -51.91 12.03
N THR A 27 10.48 -51.38 12.59
CA THR A 27 10.60 -49.93 12.82
C THR A 27 10.66 -49.12 11.53
N TYR A 28 11.22 -49.69 10.46
CA TYR A 28 11.33 -49.04 9.16
C TYR A 28 10.01 -49.08 8.37
N GLU A 29 9.36 -50.25 8.26
CA GLU A 29 8.14 -50.40 7.45
C GLU A 29 6.85 -50.06 8.19
N ILE A 30 6.75 -50.34 9.50
CA ILE A 30 5.48 -50.21 10.23
C ILE A 30 5.39 -48.90 11.02
N ILE A 31 6.49 -48.46 11.64
CA ILE A 31 6.48 -47.27 12.52
C ILE A 31 6.99 -46.01 11.80
N GLN A 32 7.62 -46.15 10.62
CA GLN A 32 8.23 -45.04 9.85
C GLN A 32 8.98 -44.03 10.73
N LEU A 33 9.88 -44.52 11.58
CA LEU A 33 10.77 -43.65 12.34
C LEU A 33 11.86 -43.13 11.39
N ASP A 34 11.66 -41.93 10.84
CA ASP A 34 12.60 -41.19 9.98
C ASP A 34 13.83 -40.71 10.78
N TRP A 35 14.64 -41.64 11.26
CA TRP A 35 15.84 -41.40 12.05
C TRP A 35 16.96 -40.66 11.30
N LEU A 36 16.88 -40.57 9.97
CA LEU A 36 17.83 -39.86 9.12
C LEU A 36 17.07 -38.97 8.13
N SER A 37 16.58 -37.81 8.59
CA SER A 37 16.09 -36.75 7.71
C SER A 37 17.28 -36.13 6.96
N PHE A 38 17.68 -36.73 5.85
CA PHE A 38 18.69 -36.12 4.97
C PHE A 38 18.09 -34.85 4.33
N MET A 39 18.89 -33.80 4.18
CA MET A 39 18.46 -32.55 3.51
C MET A 39 17.94 -32.79 2.08
N GLU A 40 18.31 -33.91 1.46
CA GLU A 40 17.84 -34.35 0.14
C GLU A 40 16.39 -34.85 0.14
N VAL A 41 15.87 -35.33 1.27
CA VAL A 41 14.50 -35.86 1.40
C VAL A 41 13.52 -34.80 1.93
N GLN A 42 13.94 -33.55 1.97
CA GLN A 42 13.06 -32.44 2.30
C GLN A 42 12.12 -32.16 1.11
N PRO A 43 10.83 -31.89 1.34
CA PRO A 43 9.95 -31.41 0.28
C PRO A 43 10.51 -30.10 -0.29
N ALA A 44 10.89 -30.11 -1.56
CA ALA A 44 11.40 -28.95 -2.27
C ALA A 44 10.23 -28.20 -2.92
N TYR A 45 9.82 -27.09 -2.31
CA TYR A 45 8.76 -26.23 -2.84
C TYR A 45 9.30 -25.32 -3.93
N ARG A 46 8.62 -25.27 -5.06
CA ARG A 46 9.02 -24.40 -6.18
C ARG A 46 8.52 -22.97 -5.96
N PRO A 47 9.26 -21.96 -6.46
CA PRO A 47 8.70 -20.62 -6.61
C PRO A 47 7.42 -20.72 -7.46
N MET A 48 6.29 -20.21 -6.94
CA MET A 48 4.94 -20.25 -7.53
C MET A 48 4.17 -21.58 -7.43
N GLU A 49 4.62 -22.54 -6.62
CA GLU A 49 3.72 -23.61 -6.16
C GLU A 49 2.64 -22.98 -5.27
N ALA A 50 1.38 -23.37 -5.46
CA ALA A 50 0.24 -22.70 -4.83
C ALA A 50 0.50 -22.51 -3.32
N PRO A 51 0.25 -21.29 -2.77
CA PRO A 51 0.53 -21.03 -1.37
C PRO A 51 -0.16 -22.08 -0.51
N LEU A 52 0.57 -22.59 0.49
CA LEU A 52 0.04 -23.61 1.39
C LEU A 52 -1.30 -23.14 1.97
N PRO A 53 -2.31 -24.02 2.07
CA PRO A 53 -3.54 -23.66 2.76
C PRO A 53 -3.18 -23.24 4.18
N VAL A 54 -3.79 -22.15 4.63
CA VAL A 54 -3.62 -21.68 6.00
C VAL A 54 -4.02 -22.79 6.97
N PRO A 55 -3.27 -23.02 8.07
CA PRO A 55 -3.66 -24.01 9.09
C PRO A 55 -5.10 -23.74 9.56
N ALA A 56 -5.90 -24.81 9.72
CA ALA A 56 -7.33 -24.71 10.01
C ALA A 56 -7.68 -23.85 11.25
N ASP A 57 -6.76 -23.76 12.21
CA ASP A 57 -6.91 -23.00 13.46
C ASP A 57 -6.15 -21.65 13.46
N SER A 58 -5.67 -21.19 12.30
CA SER A 58 -4.98 -19.91 12.21
C SER A 58 -5.97 -18.74 12.20
N ILE A 59 -5.72 -17.74 13.07
CA ILE A 59 -6.48 -16.50 13.14
C ILE A 59 -5.64 -15.41 12.44
N PRO A 60 -6.08 -14.87 11.29
CA PRO A 60 -5.32 -13.83 10.60
C PRO A 60 -5.31 -12.53 11.40
N VAL A 61 -4.14 -11.90 11.46
CA VAL A 61 -3.91 -10.66 12.24
C VAL A 61 -4.54 -9.44 11.56
N ASP A 62 -4.73 -9.50 10.23
CA ASP A 62 -5.22 -8.40 9.39
C ASP A 62 -6.75 -8.47 9.08
N GLY A 63 -7.51 -9.28 9.82
CA GLY A 63 -8.97 -9.43 9.66
C GLY A 63 -9.40 -10.74 8.97
N PRO A 64 -10.71 -10.99 8.80
CA PRO A 64 -11.22 -12.29 8.37
C PRO A 64 -10.74 -12.65 6.97
N VAL A 65 -9.83 -13.64 6.91
CA VAL A 65 -9.45 -14.35 5.69
C VAL A 65 -10.46 -15.48 5.51
N PHE A 66 -10.80 -15.78 4.25
CA PHE A 66 -11.59 -16.97 3.94
C PHE A 66 -10.84 -18.22 4.38
N ILE A 67 -11.44 -18.97 5.30
CA ILE A 67 -11.01 -20.33 5.65
C ILE A 67 -11.95 -21.28 4.91
N GLU A 68 -11.38 -22.11 4.05
CA GLU A 68 -12.13 -23.06 3.23
C GLU A 68 -12.94 -24.01 4.14
N GLY A 69 -14.27 -23.98 4.02
CA GLY A 69 -15.20 -24.79 4.84
C GLY A 69 -15.95 -24.07 5.97
N LEU A 70 -15.62 -22.80 6.27
CA LEU A 70 -16.30 -22.02 7.32
C LEU A 70 -17.50 -21.18 6.85
N GLY A 71 -17.84 -21.22 5.56
CA GLY A 71 -18.94 -20.45 4.97
C GLY A 71 -18.55 -19.02 4.60
N SER A 72 -19.54 -18.24 4.13
CA SER A 72 -19.33 -16.84 3.72
C SER A 72 -19.10 -15.96 4.96
N PRO A 73 -17.99 -15.21 5.02
CA PRO A 73 -17.69 -14.38 6.19
C PRO A 73 -18.65 -13.18 6.31
N ASP A 74 -18.92 -12.75 7.53
CA ASP A 74 -19.65 -11.50 7.78
C ASP A 74 -18.74 -10.29 7.51
N ASN A 75 -19.33 -9.21 7.00
CA ASN A 75 -18.62 -7.99 6.66
C ASN A 75 -18.26 -7.21 7.94
N PRO A 76 -16.97 -7.08 8.30
CA PRO A 76 -16.56 -6.36 9.50
C PRO A 76 -16.37 -4.85 9.24
N VAL A 77 -16.56 -4.40 8.00
CA VAL A 77 -16.32 -3.03 7.58
C VAL A 77 -17.63 -2.28 7.44
N GLU A 78 -17.82 -1.30 8.31
CA GLU A 78 -18.93 -0.36 8.19
C GLU A 78 -18.90 0.36 6.83
N ALA A 79 -20.06 0.43 6.18
CA ALA A 79 -20.25 1.10 4.89
C ALA A 79 -20.32 2.63 5.05
N ASP A 80 -19.28 3.21 5.64
CA ASP A 80 -19.12 4.66 5.77
C ASP A 80 -18.66 5.32 4.47
N GLU A 81 -18.68 6.66 4.42
CA GLU A 81 -18.28 7.43 3.23
C GLU A 81 -16.85 7.13 2.80
N THR A 82 -15.94 6.86 3.74
CA THR A 82 -14.55 6.54 3.44
C THR A 82 -14.43 5.18 2.76
N SER A 83 -15.16 4.17 3.27
CA SER A 83 -15.24 2.83 2.68
C SER A 83 -15.82 2.89 1.26
N LEU A 84 -16.88 3.65 1.06
CA LEU A 84 -17.52 3.82 -0.25
C LEU A 84 -16.61 4.54 -1.27
N GLN A 85 -15.90 5.59 -0.85
CA GLN A 85 -14.94 6.29 -1.72
C GLN A 85 -13.77 5.40 -2.12
N ARG A 86 -13.19 4.64 -1.16
CA ARG A 86 -12.13 3.67 -1.46
C ARG A 86 -12.64 2.58 -2.41
N GLY A 87 -13.80 2.01 -2.13
CA GLY A 87 -14.44 1.00 -2.97
C GLY A 87 -14.70 1.51 -4.40
N GLN A 88 -15.12 2.77 -4.55
CA GLN A 88 -15.32 3.39 -5.87
C GLN A 88 -14.01 3.46 -6.68
N ILE A 89 -12.91 3.89 -6.05
CA ILE A 89 -11.59 3.96 -6.71
C ILE A 89 -11.11 2.55 -7.10
N LEU A 90 -11.20 1.61 -6.16
CA LEU A 90 -10.80 0.22 -6.39
C LEU A 90 -11.62 -0.43 -7.52
N TYR A 91 -12.91 -0.14 -7.59
CA TYR A 91 -13.81 -0.63 -8.63
C TYR A 91 -13.39 -0.11 -10.01
N ALA A 92 -13.09 1.18 -10.10
CA ALA A 92 -12.63 1.80 -11.33
C ALA A 92 -11.32 1.17 -11.85
N LEU A 93 -10.40 0.85 -10.94
CA LEU A 93 -9.09 0.29 -11.28
C LEU A 93 -9.14 -1.20 -11.65
N ASN A 94 -9.95 -1.98 -10.94
CA ASN A 94 -9.88 -3.44 -11.01
C ASN A 94 -11.10 -4.11 -11.66
N CYS A 95 -12.27 -3.48 -11.62
CA CYS A 95 -13.54 -4.11 -12.01
C CYS A 95 -14.11 -3.52 -13.30
N ALA A 96 -14.02 -2.20 -13.47
CA ALA A 96 -14.67 -1.47 -14.57
C ALA A 96 -14.17 -1.86 -15.97
N VAL A 97 -12.95 -2.39 -16.09
CA VAL A 97 -12.39 -2.86 -17.37
C VAL A 97 -13.22 -4.00 -17.98
N CYS A 98 -13.84 -4.84 -17.15
CA CYS A 98 -14.71 -5.94 -17.58
C CYS A 98 -16.19 -5.61 -17.32
N HIS A 99 -16.54 -5.16 -16.11
CA HIS A 99 -17.93 -4.94 -15.72
C HIS A 99 -18.50 -3.59 -16.15
N GLY A 100 -17.67 -2.72 -16.74
CA GLY A 100 -18.08 -1.38 -17.14
C GLY A 100 -18.14 -0.41 -15.98
N PRO A 101 -18.11 0.90 -16.26
CA PRO A 101 -18.07 1.93 -15.23
C PRO A 101 -19.38 2.04 -14.45
N GLY A 102 -20.50 1.68 -15.10
CA GLY A 102 -21.82 1.58 -14.48
C GLY A 102 -22.15 0.17 -13.96
N GLY A 103 -21.22 -0.78 -14.02
CA GLY A 103 -21.41 -2.15 -13.53
C GLY A 103 -22.36 -3.02 -14.33
N LYS A 104 -22.69 -2.68 -15.57
CA LYS A 104 -23.68 -3.40 -16.38
C LYS A 104 -23.12 -4.59 -17.16
N GLY A 105 -21.86 -4.95 -16.95
CA GLY A 105 -21.17 -5.96 -17.74
C GLY A 105 -20.75 -5.47 -19.13
N ASP A 106 -20.72 -4.16 -19.36
CA ASP A 106 -20.46 -3.50 -20.64
C ASP A 106 -19.07 -2.85 -20.70
N GLY A 107 -18.10 -3.39 -19.96
CA GLY A 107 -16.73 -2.90 -19.96
C GLY A 107 -16.02 -3.10 -21.30
N PRO A 108 -14.93 -2.35 -21.57
CA PRO A 108 -14.21 -2.45 -22.84
C PRO A 108 -13.68 -3.85 -23.16
N MET A 109 -13.46 -4.71 -22.16
CA MET A 109 -13.08 -6.10 -22.36
C MET A 109 -14.25 -7.08 -22.48
N ALA A 110 -15.48 -6.67 -22.18
CA ALA A 110 -16.64 -7.57 -22.14
C ALA A 110 -16.85 -8.32 -23.47
N GLU A 111 -16.70 -7.64 -24.61
CA GLU A 111 -16.87 -8.23 -25.95
C GLU A 111 -15.77 -9.25 -26.32
N HIS A 112 -14.65 -9.25 -25.59
CA HIS A 112 -13.49 -10.10 -25.84
C HIS A 112 -13.42 -11.31 -24.91
N LEU A 113 -14.32 -11.40 -23.92
CA LEU A 113 -14.38 -12.51 -22.99
C LEU A 113 -15.28 -13.62 -23.52
N GLN A 114 -14.92 -14.88 -23.26
CA GLN A 114 -15.74 -16.04 -23.65
C GLN A 114 -17.07 -16.09 -22.89
N THR A 115 -17.06 -15.62 -21.63
CA THR A 115 -18.25 -15.46 -20.80
C THR A 115 -18.46 -13.97 -20.57
N PRO A 116 -19.63 -13.41 -20.91
CA PRO A 116 -19.90 -12.00 -20.64
C PRO A 116 -19.90 -11.75 -19.12
N PRO A 117 -19.34 -10.62 -18.65
CA PRO A 117 -19.41 -10.25 -17.24
C PRO A 117 -20.86 -10.02 -16.78
N GLU A 118 -21.15 -10.41 -15.54
CA GLU A 118 -22.48 -10.24 -14.93
C GLU A 118 -22.82 -8.76 -14.71
N ASP A 119 -24.12 -8.43 -14.79
CA ASP A 119 -24.66 -7.12 -14.41
C ASP A 119 -24.69 -6.98 -12.88
N LEU A 120 -23.79 -6.16 -12.37
CA LEU A 120 -23.60 -5.90 -10.95
C LEU A 120 -24.68 -4.96 -10.38
N THR A 121 -25.48 -4.30 -11.22
CA THR A 121 -26.58 -3.44 -10.77
C THR A 121 -27.85 -4.23 -10.42
N GLY A 122 -27.85 -5.53 -10.73
CA GLY A 122 -29.01 -6.41 -10.62
C GLY A 122 -29.00 -7.38 -9.43
N PRO A 123 -29.90 -8.38 -9.47
CA PRO A 123 -30.08 -9.40 -8.43
C PRO A 123 -28.79 -10.12 -8.03
N ALA A 124 -27.84 -10.26 -8.95
CA ALA A 124 -26.55 -10.90 -8.70
C ALA A 124 -25.80 -10.28 -7.50
N VAL A 125 -25.91 -8.96 -7.31
CA VAL A 125 -25.32 -8.25 -6.18
C VAL A 125 -26.33 -8.05 -5.05
N THR A 126 -27.59 -7.71 -5.34
CA THR A 126 -28.57 -7.41 -4.28
C THR A 126 -28.94 -8.66 -3.46
N ASP A 127 -29.06 -9.81 -4.11
CA ASP A 127 -29.55 -11.05 -3.49
C ASP A 127 -28.42 -11.88 -2.88
N SER A 128 -27.17 -11.63 -3.29
CA SER A 128 -25.98 -12.25 -2.71
C SER A 128 -25.69 -11.67 -1.33
N SER A 129 -25.22 -12.48 -0.38
CA SER A 129 -24.69 -11.93 0.88
C SER A 129 -23.34 -11.23 0.67
N ASP A 130 -22.98 -10.31 1.56
CA ASP A 130 -21.70 -9.59 1.52
C ASP A 130 -20.51 -10.55 1.48
N GLY A 131 -20.53 -11.59 2.33
CA GLY A 131 -19.52 -12.63 2.32
C GLY A 131 -19.45 -13.41 1.01
N THR A 132 -20.58 -13.65 0.35
CA THR A 132 -20.58 -14.30 -0.96
C THR A 132 -19.89 -13.44 -2.00
N LEU A 133 -20.16 -12.13 -2.03
CA LEU A 133 -19.48 -11.18 -2.91
C LEU A 133 -17.98 -11.11 -2.60
N PHE A 134 -17.61 -11.07 -1.33
CA PHE A 134 -16.21 -11.10 -0.90
C PHE A 134 -15.48 -12.35 -1.41
N LEU A 135 -16.12 -13.51 -1.37
CA LEU A 135 -15.54 -14.76 -1.86
C LEU A 135 -15.40 -14.80 -3.38
N VAL A 136 -16.38 -14.26 -4.11
CA VAL A 136 -16.29 -14.12 -5.56
C VAL A 136 -15.12 -13.21 -5.95
N ILE A 137 -14.93 -12.08 -5.26
CA ILE A 137 -13.78 -11.19 -5.50
C ILE A 137 -12.45 -11.87 -5.13
N THR A 138 -12.44 -12.59 -4.01
CA THR A 138 -11.24 -13.26 -3.49
C THR A 138 -10.78 -14.38 -4.41
N ASN A 139 -11.68 -15.30 -4.77
CA ASN A 139 -11.34 -16.54 -5.47
C ASN A 139 -11.55 -16.44 -6.99
N GLY A 140 -12.26 -15.43 -7.46
CA GLY A 140 -12.72 -15.35 -8.83
C GLY A 140 -13.78 -16.40 -9.15
N VAL A 141 -14.11 -16.50 -10.43
CA VAL A 141 -14.99 -17.52 -11.00
C VAL A 141 -14.18 -18.30 -12.04
N PRO A 142 -13.91 -19.60 -11.81
CA PRO A 142 -13.07 -20.39 -12.71
C PRO A 142 -13.51 -20.28 -14.18
N GLY A 143 -12.59 -19.84 -15.04
CA GLY A 143 -12.82 -19.70 -16.48
C GLY A 143 -13.54 -18.40 -16.91
N SER A 144 -13.98 -17.56 -15.98
CA SER A 144 -14.72 -16.32 -16.30
C SER A 144 -14.14 -15.08 -15.62
N MET A 145 -13.86 -15.14 -14.32
CA MET A 145 -13.35 -14.00 -13.54
C MET A 145 -12.05 -14.41 -12.80
N PRO A 146 -10.96 -13.64 -12.91
CA PRO A 146 -9.73 -13.94 -12.20
C PRO A 146 -9.87 -13.71 -10.69
N ALA A 147 -9.09 -14.43 -9.88
CA ALA A 147 -8.98 -14.19 -8.45
C ALA A 147 -8.23 -12.87 -8.19
N LEU A 148 -8.76 -12.00 -7.34
CA LEU A 148 -8.11 -10.72 -6.99
C LEU A 148 -7.46 -10.75 -5.60
N ARG A 149 -7.41 -11.91 -4.94
CA ARG A 149 -6.86 -12.01 -3.59
C ARG A 149 -5.39 -11.62 -3.43
N GLU A 150 -4.62 -11.73 -4.52
CA GLU A 150 -3.19 -11.36 -4.57
C GLU A 150 -3.00 -9.86 -4.85
N ASN A 151 -4.02 -9.19 -5.41
CA ASN A 151 -3.96 -7.78 -5.81
C ASN A 151 -4.64 -6.86 -4.79
N LEU A 152 -5.55 -7.39 -3.97
CA LEU A 152 -6.37 -6.63 -3.04
C LEU A 152 -6.26 -7.22 -1.64
N THR A 153 -6.03 -6.38 -0.64
CA THR A 153 -6.08 -6.76 0.78
C THR A 153 -7.50 -7.14 1.20
N PRO A 154 -7.69 -7.89 2.30
CA PRO A 154 -9.02 -8.20 2.83
C PRO A 154 -9.87 -6.95 3.06
N ARG A 155 -9.29 -5.88 3.60
CA ARG A 155 -10.01 -4.61 3.84
C ARG A 155 -10.51 -3.98 2.55
N GLU A 156 -9.66 -3.92 1.53
CA GLU A 156 -10.02 -3.35 0.21
C GLU A 156 -11.12 -4.16 -0.48
N ARG A 157 -11.11 -5.49 -0.33
CA ARG A 157 -12.19 -6.35 -0.84
C ARG A 157 -13.52 -6.06 -0.12
N TRP A 158 -13.50 -5.77 1.18
CA TRP A 158 -14.71 -5.35 1.90
C TRP A 158 -15.20 -3.95 1.50
N ASP A 159 -14.28 -3.00 1.29
CA ASP A 159 -14.64 -1.67 0.76
C ASP A 159 -15.28 -1.78 -0.64
N LEU A 160 -14.81 -2.70 -1.49
CA LEU A 160 -15.46 -3.04 -2.77
C LEU A 160 -16.86 -3.61 -2.58
N VAL A 161 -17.05 -4.56 -1.66
CA VAL A 161 -18.38 -5.13 -1.36
C VAL A 161 -19.35 -4.04 -0.91
N ASN A 162 -18.92 -3.14 -0.01
CA ASN A 162 -19.72 -2.01 0.44
C ASN A 162 -20.12 -1.10 -0.73
N TYR A 163 -19.17 -0.79 -1.62
CA TYR A 163 -19.46 0.01 -2.80
C TYR A 163 -20.45 -0.67 -3.75
N LEU A 164 -20.28 -1.97 -4.02
CA LEU A 164 -21.22 -2.75 -4.85
C LEU A 164 -22.63 -2.76 -4.25
N LYS A 165 -22.73 -2.98 -2.93
CA LYS A 165 -24.00 -3.00 -2.18
C LYS A 165 -24.69 -1.64 -2.08
N SER A 166 -23.94 -0.54 -2.20
CA SER A 166 -24.51 0.81 -2.17
C SER A 166 -25.42 1.11 -3.36
N GLY A 167 -25.31 0.36 -4.46
CA GLY A 167 -26.08 0.56 -5.69
C GLY A 167 -25.72 1.84 -6.47
N ASN A 168 -24.87 2.71 -5.92
CA ASN A 168 -24.38 3.92 -6.56
C ASN A 168 -23.16 3.60 -7.43
N MET A 169 -23.37 2.84 -8.52
CA MET A 169 -22.35 2.60 -9.55
C MET A 169 -22.22 3.81 -10.48
N THR A 170 -22.10 4.99 -9.89
CA THR A 170 -21.75 6.21 -10.62
C THR A 170 -20.23 6.26 -10.73
N PRO A 171 -19.68 6.26 -11.96
CA PRO A 171 -18.25 6.32 -12.13
C PRO A 171 -17.78 7.69 -11.64
N PRO A 172 -16.68 7.79 -10.89
CA PRO A 172 -16.13 9.09 -10.55
C PRO A 172 -15.85 9.84 -11.86
N GLU A 173 -16.06 11.15 -11.88
CA GLU A 173 -16.06 11.97 -13.11
C GLU A 173 -14.79 11.75 -13.96
N VAL A 174 -13.66 11.51 -13.28
CA VAL A 174 -12.35 11.16 -13.84
C VAL A 174 -12.33 9.84 -14.65
N VAL A 175 -13.15 8.86 -14.28
CA VAL A 175 -13.27 7.54 -14.98
C VAL A 175 -14.28 7.62 -16.12
N SER A 176 -15.34 8.42 -15.96
CA SER A 176 -16.31 8.69 -17.03
C SER A 176 -15.67 9.40 -18.23
N ALA A 177 -14.69 10.26 -18.01
CA ALA A 177 -13.92 10.92 -19.07
C ALA A 177 -12.96 9.97 -19.80
N ALA A 178 -12.32 9.03 -19.08
CA ALA A 178 -11.40 8.06 -19.68
C ALA A 178 -12.10 7.03 -20.61
N LEU A 179 -13.37 6.70 -20.33
CA LEU A 179 -14.11 5.66 -21.04
C LEU A 179 -14.86 6.14 -22.29
N LYS A 180 -15.05 7.44 -22.46
CA LYS A 180 -15.69 8.02 -23.66
C LYS A 180 -14.79 8.05 -24.90
N GLY A 181 -13.56 7.55 -24.81
CA GLY A 181 -12.60 7.59 -25.93
C GLY A 181 -12.19 9.02 -26.33
N GLU A 182 -12.65 10.02 -25.59
CA GLU A 182 -11.94 11.29 -25.43
C GLU A 182 -10.56 10.90 -24.94
N ARG A 183 -9.57 10.99 -25.82
CA ARG A 183 -8.20 10.58 -25.55
C ARG A 183 -7.72 11.30 -24.30
N THR A 184 -7.92 10.71 -23.13
CA THR A 184 -7.02 10.92 -22.03
C THR A 184 -5.69 10.38 -22.53
N PRO A 185 -4.61 11.15 -22.46
CA PRO A 185 -3.29 10.61 -22.70
C PRO A 185 -3.15 9.33 -21.86
N MET A 186 -2.31 8.39 -22.30
CA MET A 186 -1.70 7.42 -21.38
C MET A 186 -1.39 8.10 -20.04
N PRO A 187 -1.20 7.38 -18.92
CA PRO A 187 -0.60 7.95 -17.71
C PRO A 187 0.90 8.32 -17.94
N THR A 188 1.24 8.83 -19.12
CA THR A 188 2.28 9.81 -19.34
C THR A 188 1.77 11.12 -18.75
N LEU A 189 2.46 11.58 -17.71
CA LEU A 189 2.69 13.00 -17.38
C LEU A 189 1.74 13.98 -18.08
N VAL A 190 0.86 14.61 -17.30
CA VAL A 190 0.05 15.78 -17.66
C VAL A 190 0.76 16.60 -18.75
N PRO A 191 0.20 16.76 -19.96
CA PRO A 191 0.82 17.56 -21.00
C PRO A 191 1.00 18.99 -20.52
N ALA A 192 2.21 19.54 -20.66
CA ALA A 192 2.60 20.91 -20.30
C ALA A 192 1.91 22.01 -21.13
N THR A 193 0.73 21.74 -21.70
CA THR A 193 -0.03 22.66 -22.55
C THR A 193 -1.49 22.80 -22.16
N MET A 194 -1.91 22.29 -20.99
CA MET A 194 -3.15 22.81 -20.40
C MET A 194 -2.93 24.30 -20.09
N PRO A 195 -3.88 25.20 -20.47
CA PRO A 195 -3.94 26.50 -19.83
C PRO A 195 -3.98 26.27 -18.32
N PRO A 196 -3.31 27.10 -17.51
CA PRO A 196 -3.41 27.00 -16.06
C PRO A 196 -4.89 26.92 -15.66
N PRO A 197 -5.24 26.11 -14.64
CA PRO A 197 -6.63 25.97 -14.21
C PRO A 197 -7.20 27.37 -13.99
N ASP A 198 -8.39 27.62 -14.56
CA ASP A 198 -9.12 28.84 -14.28
C ASP A 198 -9.63 28.75 -12.84
N LEU A 199 -8.83 29.32 -11.92
CA LEU A 199 -9.10 29.38 -10.48
C LEU A 199 -10.21 30.40 -10.13
N THR A 200 -11.04 30.83 -11.08
CA THR A 200 -12.11 31.81 -10.84
C THR A 200 -13.29 31.27 -10.03
N GLY A 201 -13.26 30.02 -9.56
CA GLY A 201 -14.34 29.38 -8.80
C GLY A 201 -14.18 29.30 -7.27
N ALA A 202 -12.99 29.52 -6.71
CA ALA A 202 -12.79 29.52 -5.26
C ALA A 202 -11.72 30.55 -4.90
N ALA A 203 -12.12 31.80 -4.73
CA ALA A 203 -11.22 32.88 -4.33
C ALA A 203 -10.82 32.74 -2.85
N GLY A 204 -9.92 31.79 -2.57
CA GLY A 204 -8.96 31.96 -1.48
C GLY A 204 -8.03 33.14 -1.78
N PRO A 205 -7.32 33.69 -0.78
CA PRO A 205 -6.35 34.75 -1.02
C PRO A 205 -5.32 34.30 -2.08
N PRO A 206 -4.81 35.22 -2.91
CA PRO A 206 -3.80 34.89 -3.91
C PRO A 206 -2.60 34.26 -3.20
N ARG A 207 -2.30 33.00 -3.54
CA ARG A 207 -1.18 32.26 -2.98
C ARG A 207 0.09 32.53 -3.77
N CYS A 208 1.21 32.60 -3.07
CA CYS A 208 2.51 32.90 -3.66
C CYS A 208 3.19 31.64 -4.21
N ARG A 209 4.16 31.78 -5.10
CA ARG A 209 4.90 30.68 -5.73
C ARG A 209 6.32 30.58 -5.18
N ILE A 210 6.72 29.39 -4.77
CA ILE A 210 8.06 29.14 -4.23
C ILE A 210 8.45 27.68 -4.41
N GLY A 211 9.75 27.39 -4.49
CA GLY A 211 10.26 26.03 -4.44
C GLY A 211 9.98 25.37 -3.08
N ALA A 212 9.50 24.12 -3.08
CA ALA A 212 9.15 23.42 -1.84
C ALA A 212 10.36 23.26 -0.88
N ILE A 213 11.58 23.06 -1.40
CA ILE A 213 12.79 22.96 -0.59
C ILE A 213 13.21 24.32 -0.05
N ASP A 214 13.05 25.39 -0.85
CA ASP A 214 13.33 26.76 -0.41
C ASP A 214 12.40 27.19 0.72
N LEU A 215 11.10 26.88 0.60
CA LEU A 215 10.11 27.21 1.63
C LEU A 215 10.44 26.52 2.97
N LEU A 216 10.85 25.25 2.92
CA LEU A 216 11.35 24.54 4.10
C LEU A 216 12.59 25.22 4.69
N GLY A 217 13.53 25.62 3.83
CA GLY A 217 14.73 26.33 4.26
C GLY A 217 14.43 27.68 4.92
N LEU A 218 13.43 28.41 4.43
CA LEU A 218 12.99 29.68 5.02
C LEU A 218 12.29 29.47 6.35
N TRP A 219 11.47 28.42 6.49
CA TRP A 219 10.86 28.07 7.76
C TRP A 219 11.90 27.66 8.81
N VAL A 220 12.90 26.87 8.41
CA VAL A 220 14.04 26.48 9.26
C VAL A 220 14.87 27.72 9.64
N GLY A 221 15.18 28.58 8.68
CA GLY A 221 15.92 29.83 8.90
C GLY A 221 15.18 30.85 9.77
N ALA A 222 13.85 30.81 9.77
CA ALA A 222 13.00 31.61 10.66
C ALA A 222 12.91 31.05 12.10
N GLY A 223 13.60 29.94 12.40
CA GLY A 223 13.58 29.31 13.72
C GLY A 223 12.42 28.35 13.94
N THR A 224 11.85 27.77 12.87
CA THR A 224 10.78 26.77 12.90
C THR A 224 9.54 27.19 13.71
N PRO A 225 8.95 28.37 13.44
CA PRO A 225 7.74 28.81 14.15
C PRO A 225 6.59 27.82 13.92
N LYS A 226 5.89 27.47 14.99
CA LYS A 226 4.72 26.56 14.95
C LYS A 226 3.45 27.29 14.55
N ASP A 227 3.16 28.39 15.23
CA ASP A 227 1.88 29.10 15.13
C ASP A 227 2.06 30.49 14.47
N ASP A 228 3.23 31.09 14.59
CA ASP A 228 3.52 32.42 14.03
C ASP A 228 3.83 32.35 12.53
N PRO A 229 3.31 33.29 11.72
CA PRO A 229 3.66 33.36 10.31
C PRO A 229 5.12 33.80 10.11
N PHE A 230 5.78 33.22 9.11
CA PHE A 230 7.13 33.62 8.70
C PHE A 230 7.12 34.28 7.31
N PRO A 231 7.92 35.33 7.11
CA PRO A 231 7.96 36.04 5.85
C PRO A 231 8.82 35.31 4.80
N PHE A 232 8.43 35.42 3.54
CA PHE A 232 9.25 35.05 2.40
C PHE A 232 8.97 35.91 1.18
N THR A 233 9.85 35.84 0.19
CA THR A 233 9.65 36.49 -1.11
C THR A 233 9.37 35.42 -2.17
N ASP A 234 8.28 35.58 -2.90
CA ASP A 234 7.88 34.75 -4.05
C ASP A 234 8.92 34.81 -5.18
N ALA A 235 8.93 33.80 -6.07
CA ALA A 235 9.55 33.85 -7.39
C ALA A 235 9.18 35.12 -8.20
N ASP A 236 7.97 35.66 -8.02
CA ASP A 236 7.50 36.90 -8.66
C ASP A 236 7.92 38.19 -7.91
N GLY A 237 8.72 38.08 -6.84
CA GLY A 237 9.23 39.21 -6.07
C GLY A 237 8.23 39.85 -5.10
N LYS A 238 7.14 39.13 -4.78
CA LYS A 238 6.10 39.57 -3.85
C LYS A 238 6.45 39.19 -2.41
N ASP A 239 6.11 40.08 -1.47
CA ASP A 239 6.24 39.82 -0.04
C ASP A 239 5.07 38.96 0.43
N CYS A 240 5.37 37.79 0.99
CA CYS A 240 4.40 36.79 1.38
C CYS A 240 4.65 36.29 2.81
N GLN A 241 3.61 35.76 3.43
CA GLN A 241 3.71 35.09 4.72
C GLN A 241 3.18 33.67 4.62
N ALA A 242 3.87 32.72 5.23
CA ALA A 242 3.47 31.33 5.31
C ALA A 242 3.38 30.89 6.78
N THR A 243 2.61 29.83 7.03
CA THR A 243 2.49 29.21 8.36
C THR A 243 2.87 27.74 8.32
N PHE A 244 3.26 27.18 9.46
CA PHE A 244 3.54 25.75 9.52
C PHE A 244 2.30 24.91 9.17
N ALA A 245 1.14 25.28 9.71
CA ALA A 245 -0.09 24.50 9.56
C ALA A 245 -0.61 24.47 8.12
N GLU A 246 -0.57 25.60 7.41
CA GLU A 246 -1.15 25.73 6.07
C GLU A 246 -0.15 25.46 4.95
N ASP A 247 1.15 25.68 5.17
CA ASP A 247 2.12 25.66 4.08
C ASP A 247 3.24 24.63 4.26
N ILE A 248 3.72 24.39 5.49
CA ILE A 248 4.82 23.44 5.73
C ILE A 248 4.33 22.01 5.95
N ARG A 249 3.31 21.82 6.80
CA ARG A 249 2.77 20.48 7.10
C ARG A 249 2.30 19.76 5.83
N PRO A 250 1.57 20.41 4.88
CA PRO A 250 1.20 19.78 3.62
C PRO A 250 2.35 19.19 2.81
N LEU A 251 3.56 19.76 2.90
CA LEU A 251 4.75 19.21 2.22
C LEU A 251 5.07 17.78 2.64
N PHE A 252 4.65 17.39 3.83
CA PHE A 252 4.88 16.04 4.38
C PHE A 252 3.62 15.18 4.36
N THR A 253 2.43 15.78 4.46
CA THR A 253 1.17 15.07 4.63
C THR A 253 0.33 14.94 3.36
N GLU A 254 0.57 15.77 2.35
CA GLU A 254 -0.16 15.70 1.08
C GLU A 254 0.59 14.86 0.04
N SER A 255 -0.19 14.08 -0.72
CA SER A 255 0.32 13.32 -1.86
C SER A 255 0.36 14.19 -3.12
N ASN A 256 1.18 13.79 -4.10
CA ASN A 256 1.36 14.46 -5.40
C ASN A 256 2.00 15.86 -5.35
N LEU A 257 2.52 16.31 -4.19
CA LEU A 257 3.12 17.63 -4.05
C LEU A 257 4.56 17.67 -4.60
N TRP A 258 5.35 16.63 -4.33
CA TRP A 258 6.76 16.57 -4.74
C TRP A 258 6.95 16.22 -6.23
N TYR A 259 6.10 15.36 -6.75
CA TYR A 259 5.97 14.99 -8.16
C TYR A 259 4.65 14.23 -8.36
N SER A 260 4.21 14.09 -9.61
CA SER A 260 2.99 13.32 -9.91
C SER A 260 3.15 11.85 -9.50
N GLY A 261 2.23 11.36 -8.65
CA GLY A 261 2.28 10.01 -8.07
C GLY A 261 3.07 9.92 -6.76
N ALA A 262 3.62 11.03 -6.24
CA ALA A 262 4.33 11.01 -4.97
C ALA A 262 3.38 10.68 -3.81
N VAL A 263 3.73 9.67 -3.01
CA VAL A 263 3.03 9.40 -1.74
C VAL A 263 3.44 10.44 -0.69
N ALA A 264 2.50 10.80 0.20
CA ALA A 264 2.80 11.63 1.35
C ALA A 264 3.91 10.99 2.21
N CYS A 265 4.83 11.81 2.72
CA CYS A 265 5.90 11.34 3.60
C CYS A 265 5.34 10.68 4.87
N SER A 266 4.25 11.24 5.41
CA SER A 266 3.56 10.71 6.59
C SER A 266 3.00 9.30 6.41
N THR A 267 2.83 8.81 5.17
CA THR A 267 2.39 7.43 4.92
C THR A 267 3.39 6.41 5.46
N CYS A 268 4.69 6.74 5.44
CA CYS A 268 5.76 5.85 5.94
C CYS A 268 6.50 6.42 7.15
N HIS A 269 6.42 7.74 7.38
CA HIS A 269 7.02 8.45 8.51
C HIS A 269 5.93 9.02 9.41
N HIS A 270 5.27 8.16 10.19
CA HIS A 270 4.21 8.54 11.12
C HIS A 270 4.59 8.20 12.57
N SER A 271 3.70 8.54 13.50
CA SER A 271 3.92 8.40 14.95
C SER A 271 3.99 6.96 15.46
N GLU A 272 3.59 5.94 14.69
CA GLU A 272 3.58 4.55 15.17
C GLU A 272 4.94 3.89 14.96
N VAL A 273 5.68 3.74 16.06
CA VAL A 273 7.09 3.30 16.10
C VAL A 273 7.31 1.88 15.53
N GLY A 274 6.26 1.05 15.43
CA GLY A 274 6.37 -0.32 14.91
C GLY A 274 6.50 -0.43 13.39
N THR A 275 6.03 0.59 12.65
CA THR A 275 5.93 0.60 11.18
C THR A 275 6.63 1.79 10.54
N ALA A 276 6.95 2.82 11.32
CA ALA A 276 7.61 4.02 10.82
C ALA A 276 9.05 3.76 10.38
N SER A 277 9.38 4.11 9.14
CA SER A 277 10.75 4.00 8.63
C SER A 277 11.69 4.90 9.44
N ALA A 278 12.75 4.32 10.00
CA ALA A 278 13.73 5.00 10.86
C ALA A 278 13.14 5.71 12.10
N ASN A 279 11.98 5.25 12.60
CA ASN A 279 11.27 5.77 13.78
C ASN A 279 11.00 7.30 13.74
N MET A 280 10.80 7.84 12.54
CA MET A 280 10.57 9.26 12.31
C MET A 280 9.08 9.55 12.12
N ASP A 281 8.59 10.65 12.69
CA ASP A 281 7.24 11.16 12.46
C ASP A 281 7.31 12.51 11.74
N LEU A 282 6.76 12.57 10.52
CA LEU A 282 6.64 13.78 9.72
C LEU A 282 5.19 14.28 9.63
N SER A 283 4.26 13.65 10.34
CA SER A 283 2.84 14.04 10.34
C SER A 283 2.53 15.20 11.30
N SER A 284 3.41 15.42 12.29
CA SER A 284 3.22 16.41 13.36
C SER A 284 4.43 17.35 13.48
N TYR A 285 4.20 18.54 14.04
CA TYR A 285 5.27 19.50 14.33
C TYR A 285 6.29 18.91 15.31
N GLU A 286 5.77 18.30 16.38
CA GLU A 286 6.57 17.67 17.43
C GLU A 286 7.40 16.52 16.88
N GLY A 287 6.84 15.73 15.95
CA GLY A 287 7.56 14.66 15.25
C GLY A 287 8.72 15.17 14.41
N ILE A 288 8.47 16.21 13.59
CA ILE A 288 9.48 16.81 12.72
C ILE A 288 10.65 17.36 13.55
N LEU A 289 10.36 18.08 14.64
CA LEU A 289 11.39 18.62 15.54
C LEU A 289 12.11 17.54 16.35
N ALA A 290 11.43 16.46 16.71
CA ALA A 290 12.07 15.33 17.39
C ALA A 290 13.03 14.56 16.47
N GLY A 291 12.96 14.75 15.15
CA GLY A 291 13.99 14.31 14.22
C GLY A 291 14.06 12.79 13.95
N SER A 292 15.19 12.33 13.41
CA SER A 292 15.40 10.97 12.88
C SER A 292 15.92 9.99 13.94
N TYR A 293 15.64 8.69 13.79
CA TYR A 293 16.16 7.61 14.66
C TYR A 293 15.78 7.73 16.14
N ARG A 294 14.51 8.01 16.42
CA ARG A 294 13.97 7.97 17.79
C ARG A 294 13.95 6.52 18.28
N SER A 295 14.44 6.23 19.48
CA SER A 295 14.31 4.88 20.08
C SER A 295 12.95 4.66 20.73
N ASP A 296 12.27 5.75 21.10
CA ASP A 296 10.95 5.80 21.72
C ASP A 296 10.31 7.18 21.48
N ALA A 297 9.02 7.33 21.78
CA ALA A 297 8.27 8.57 21.54
C ALA A 297 8.74 9.78 22.40
N ALA A 298 9.53 9.55 23.46
CA ALA A 298 10.05 10.58 24.35
C ALA A 298 11.49 11.03 23.99
N SER A 299 12.18 10.25 23.15
CA SER A 299 13.55 10.55 22.70
C SER A 299 13.58 11.72 21.72
N SER A 300 14.58 12.60 21.86
CA SER A 300 14.74 13.82 21.07
C SER A 300 15.30 13.60 19.65
N GLY A 301 15.40 12.34 19.21
CA GLY A 301 16.01 11.89 17.96
C GLY A 301 17.28 12.63 17.53
N ASN A 302 17.63 12.53 16.26
CA ASN A 302 18.70 13.30 15.62
C ASN A 302 18.08 14.42 14.82
N ASP A 303 18.62 15.64 14.99
CA ASP A 303 18.17 16.83 14.28
C ASP A 303 18.23 16.65 12.75
N ILE A 304 17.06 16.71 12.11
CA ILE A 304 16.92 16.58 10.66
C ILE A 304 16.93 17.94 9.94
N LEU A 305 16.81 19.04 10.69
CA LEU A 305 16.70 20.42 10.19
C LEU A 305 18.04 21.16 10.27
N GLY A 306 19.11 20.52 10.73
CA GLY A 306 20.47 21.08 10.69
C GLY A 306 20.69 22.22 11.67
N SER A 307 19.94 22.26 12.77
CA SER A 307 20.04 23.25 13.84
C SER A 307 19.87 24.70 13.35
N GLY A 308 19.04 24.89 12.32
CA GLY A 308 18.82 26.18 11.67
C GLY A 308 19.69 26.43 10.44
N ASP A 309 20.73 25.63 10.19
CA ASP A 309 21.48 25.64 8.93
C ASP A 309 20.90 24.61 7.96
N TRP A 310 19.94 25.06 7.15
CA TRP A 310 19.23 24.21 6.19
C TRP A 310 20.17 23.50 5.20
N ALA A 311 21.28 24.12 4.82
CA ALA A 311 22.22 23.52 3.87
C ALA A 311 22.92 22.27 4.45
N GLN A 312 23.01 22.17 5.79
CA GLN A 312 23.56 21.03 6.51
C GLN A 312 22.48 20.05 7.01
N ALA A 313 21.21 20.35 6.77
CA ALA A 313 20.10 19.52 7.23
C ALA A 313 20.11 18.14 6.56
N ILE A 314 19.92 17.09 7.36
CA ILE A 314 19.75 15.72 6.84
C ILE A 314 18.54 15.67 5.90
N LEU A 315 17.46 16.39 6.23
CA LEU A 315 16.27 16.47 5.40
C LEU A 315 16.58 17.10 4.03
N PHE A 316 17.35 18.20 4.00
CA PHE A 316 17.79 18.84 2.75
C PHE A 316 18.60 17.88 1.86
N GLU A 317 19.55 17.14 2.44
CA GLU A 317 20.30 16.10 1.73
C GLU A 317 19.36 15.03 1.17
N LYS A 318 18.43 14.51 1.98
CA LYS A 318 17.51 13.45 1.55
C LYS A 318 16.54 13.89 0.48
N LEU A 319 16.07 15.14 0.51
CA LEU A 319 15.20 15.69 -0.52
C LEU A 319 15.95 15.90 -1.83
N ARG A 320 17.23 16.32 -1.82
CA ARG A 320 17.97 16.58 -3.06
C ARG A 320 18.63 15.33 -3.67
N THR A 321 19.35 14.54 -2.86
CA THR A 321 20.14 13.38 -3.32
C THR A 321 19.50 12.03 -3.01
N GLY A 322 18.49 12.01 -2.13
CA GLY A 322 17.90 10.78 -1.63
C GLY A 322 16.86 10.16 -2.56
N GLN A 323 16.59 8.87 -2.32
CA GLN A 323 15.46 8.13 -2.88
C GLN A 323 14.11 8.52 -2.25
N MET A 324 14.05 9.65 -1.53
CA MET A 324 12.87 10.14 -0.84
C MET A 324 12.40 11.45 -1.50
N PRO A 325 11.10 11.59 -1.82
CA PRO A 325 10.03 10.59 -1.63
C PRO A 325 10.19 9.36 -2.56
N LEU A 326 9.92 8.16 -2.03
CA LEU A 326 10.03 6.88 -2.75
C LEU A 326 9.23 6.86 -4.05
N GLY A 327 9.81 6.32 -5.12
CA GLY A 327 9.15 6.21 -6.43
C GLY A 327 9.47 7.35 -7.41
N ARG A 328 10.44 8.22 -7.05
CA ARG A 328 10.85 9.35 -7.90
C ARG A 328 11.42 8.87 -9.25
N PRO A 329 10.90 9.34 -10.39
CA PRO A 329 11.46 9.03 -11.70
C PRO A 329 12.88 9.60 -11.85
N ALA A 330 13.80 8.79 -12.40
CA ALA A 330 15.19 9.21 -12.66
C ALA A 330 15.30 10.41 -13.63
N SER A 331 14.23 10.70 -14.38
CA SER A 331 14.13 11.79 -15.34
C SER A 331 13.74 13.15 -14.75
N ILE A 332 13.46 13.24 -13.44
CA ILE A 332 13.15 14.52 -12.76
C ILE A 332 14.40 14.92 -11.95
N PRO A 333 15.23 15.85 -12.46
CA PRO A 333 16.26 16.49 -11.65
C PRO A 333 15.58 17.21 -10.49
N ILE A 334 16.13 17.09 -9.29
CA ILE A 334 15.81 18.03 -8.20
C ILE A 334 16.97 19.00 -8.27
N ASP A 335 16.66 20.20 -8.74
CA ASP A 335 17.50 21.35 -8.44
C ASP A 335 17.44 21.62 -6.94
N ASP A 336 18.31 22.48 -6.42
CA ASP A 336 18.39 22.70 -4.97
C ASP A 336 17.12 23.37 -4.38
N HIS A 337 16.11 23.66 -5.22
CA HIS A 337 14.88 24.41 -4.90
C HIS A 337 13.63 23.52 -4.80
N GLY A 338 13.60 22.37 -5.49
CA GLY A 338 12.45 21.46 -5.51
C GLY A 338 11.29 21.96 -6.39
N PRO A 339 10.13 21.26 -6.40
CA PRO A 339 9.01 21.67 -7.24
C PRO A 339 8.43 23.02 -6.80
N ILE A 340 8.03 23.83 -7.78
CA ILE A 340 7.34 25.09 -7.53
C ILE A 340 5.91 24.78 -7.07
N ILE A 341 5.58 25.22 -5.85
CA ILE A 341 4.28 25.05 -5.22
C ILE A 341 3.62 26.41 -5.00
N SER A 342 2.30 26.38 -4.78
CA SER A 342 1.58 27.53 -4.25
C SER A 342 1.61 27.45 -2.72
N ALA A 343 2.12 28.47 -2.05
CA ALA A 343 2.23 28.57 -0.60
C ALA A 343 2.14 30.02 -0.14
N GLY A 344 1.69 30.23 1.08
CA GLY A 344 1.57 31.53 1.73
C GLY A 344 0.54 32.47 1.11
N THR A 345 0.33 33.59 1.79
CA THR A 345 -0.55 34.68 1.35
C THR A 345 0.25 35.95 1.12
N GLU A 346 -0.06 36.67 0.04
CA GLU A 346 0.54 37.97 -0.28
C GLU A 346 0.24 38.98 0.84
N VAL A 347 1.28 39.59 1.40
CA VAL A 347 1.16 40.66 2.38
C VAL A 347 0.96 41.96 1.62
N GLN A 348 -0.24 42.54 1.68
CA GLN A 348 -0.43 43.87 1.11
C GLN A 348 0.44 44.88 1.85
N LYS A 349 1.32 45.58 1.11
CA LYS A 349 1.99 46.77 1.65
C LYS A 349 0.90 47.75 2.11
N ALA A 350 0.94 48.12 3.39
CA ALA A 350 0.11 49.22 3.87
C ALA A 350 0.37 50.47 3.00
N PRO A 351 -0.69 51.23 2.64
CA PRO A 351 -0.59 52.35 1.71
C PRO A 351 0.33 53.48 2.17
#